data_AF-A0A355BW89-F1
#
_entry.id   AF-A0A355BW89-F1
#
_cell.length_a   1.000
_cell.length_b   1.000
_cell.length_c   1.000
_cell.angle_alpha   90.00
_cell.angle_beta   90.00
_cell.angle_gamma   90.00
#
_symmetry.space_group_name_H-M   'P 1'
#
loop_
_entity.id
_entity.type
_entity.pdbx_description
1 polymer ?
#
loop_
_entity_poly.entity_id
_entity_poly.type
_entity_poly.pdbx_seq_one_letter_code
_entity_poly.pdbx_strand_id
1 'polypeptide(L)'
;SSLNGSTGLRIDGATDGQNVGLAVSGAGDINGDGVDDFIVGAPGDLDEGAAFVVFGRTNGFTSPLNVSALNGSNGFKISGEAAADVFGYSVARAGD
;
A
#
# COMPACT_ATOMS: atom_id res chain seq x y z
N SER A 1 -9.83 8.34 -18.15
CA SER A 1 -10.66 8.11 -16.95
C SER A 1 -10.10 8.96 -15.81
N SER A 2 -10.95 9.63 -15.02
CA SER A 2 -10.47 10.30 -13.80
C SER A 2 -10.35 9.28 -12.67
N LEU A 3 -9.16 9.02 -12.16
CA LEU A 3 -8.96 8.26 -10.93
C LEU A 3 -9.06 9.26 -9.77
N ASN A 4 -10.28 9.63 -9.40
CA ASN A 4 -10.56 10.67 -8.40
C ASN A 4 -10.84 10.11 -6.99
N GLY A 5 -10.62 8.81 -6.80
CA GLY A 5 -10.84 8.10 -5.54
C GLY A 5 -12.26 7.60 -5.32
N SER A 6 -13.25 8.05 -6.12
CA SER A 6 -14.59 7.46 -6.18
C SER A 6 -14.73 6.45 -7.32
N THR A 7 -14.14 6.75 -8.49
CA THR A 7 -14.17 5.87 -9.68
C THR A 7 -12.89 5.06 -9.87
N GLY A 8 -11.94 5.17 -8.95
CA GLY A 8 -10.66 4.50 -8.98
C GLY A 8 -9.58 5.31 -8.27
N LEU A 9 -8.54 4.63 -7.81
CA LEU A 9 -7.48 5.20 -6.98
C LEU A 9 -6.16 5.19 -7.73
N ARG A 10 -5.46 6.32 -7.71
CA ARG A 10 -4.03 6.39 -8.04
C ARG A 10 -3.22 6.38 -6.74
N ILE A 11 -2.20 5.53 -6.68
CA ILE A 11 -1.26 5.45 -5.55
C ILE A 11 0.11 5.87 -6.06
N ASP A 12 0.71 6.84 -5.38
CA ASP A 12 2.03 7.37 -5.72
C ASP A 12 3.06 6.99 -4.66
N GLY A 13 4.27 6.65 -5.14
CA GLY A 13 5.45 6.50 -4.30
C GLY A 13 5.95 7.82 -3.73
N ALA A 14 6.78 7.73 -2.70
CA ALA A 14 7.46 8.86 -2.07
C ALA A 14 8.78 9.22 -2.76
N THR A 15 9.48 8.23 -3.33
CA THR A 15 10.77 8.40 -4.02
C THR A 15 10.81 7.59 -5.31
N ASP A 16 11.67 8.02 -6.23
CA ASP A 16 11.92 7.30 -7.48
C ASP A 16 12.50 5.91 -7.20
N GLY A 17 12.10 4.91 -8.00
CA GLY A 17 12.62 3.55 -7.88
C GLY A 17 12.01 2.68 -6.77
N GLN A 18 11.05 3.18 -5.97
CA GLN A 18 10.39 2.36 -4.95
C GLN A 18 9.57 1.19 -5.50
N ASN A 19 9.22 1.23 -6.80
CA ASN A 19 8.40 0.21 -7.44
C ASN A 19 7.07 -0.04 -6.69
N VAL A 20 6.46 1.03 -6.17
CA VAL A 20 5.17 0.96 -5.46
C VAL A 20 4.10 0.39 -6.39
N GLY A 21 3.38 -0.61 -5.91
CA GLY A 21 2.35 -1.29 -6.70
C GLY A 21 2.88 -2.44 -7.52
N LEU A 22 4.13 -2.88 -7.34
CA LEU A 22 4.63 -4.09 -7.99
C LEU A 22 3.78 -5.32 -7.64
N ALA A 23 3.32 -5.38 -6.39
CA ALA A 23 2.39 -6.40 -5.92
C ALA A 23 1.26 -5.74 -5.11
N VAL A 24 0.03 -6.22 -5.29
CA VAL A 24 -1.16 -5.76 -4.56
C VAL A 24 -1.99 -6.97 -4.16
N SER A 25 -2.47 -6.98 -2.92
CA SER A 25 -3.41 -8.00 -2.45
C SER A 25 -4.40 -7.44 -1.44
N GLY A 26 -5.56 -8.08 -1.31
CA GLY A 26 -6.47 -7.82 -0.20
C GLY A 26 -5.83 -8.26 1.12
N ALA A 27 -6.04 -7.50 2.18
CA ALA A 27 -5.48 -7.78 3.51
C ALA A 27 -6.54 -8.15 4.55
N GLY A 28 -7.83 -8.12 4.16
CA GLY A 28 -8.96 -8.20 5.10
C GLY A 28 -9.11 -6.91 5.89
N ASP A 29 -10.06 -6.87 6.82
CA ASP A 29 -10.26 -5.73 7.73
C ASP A 29 -9.28 -5.79 8.92
N ILE A 30 -8.13 -5.10 8.81
CA ILE A 30 -7.07 -5.08 9.83
C ILE A 30 -7.41 -4.12 10.96
N ASN A 31 -8.11 -3.02 10.66
CA ASN A 31 -8.39 -1.98 11.65
C ASN A 31 -9.74 -2.17 12.39
N GLY A 32 -10.56 -3.14 11.96
CA GLY A 32 -11.84 -3.51 12.57
C GLY A 32 -12.99 -2.56 12.26
N ASP A 33 -12.94 -1.83 11.14
CA ASP A 33 -13.97 -0.86 10.74
C ASP A 33 -15.08 -1.44 9.85
N GLY A 34 -14.99 -2.73 9.51
CA GLY A 34 -15.92 -3.45 8.66
C GLY A 34 -15.67 -3.27 7.16
N VAL A 35 -14.55 -2.69 6.76
CA VAL A 35 -14.13 -2.52 5.37
C VAL A 35 -12.83 -3.27 5.12
N ASP A 36 -12.77 -4.05 4.04
CA ASP A 36 -11.55 -4.75 3.68
C ASP A 36 -10.42 -3.76 3.31
N ASP A 37 -9.26 -3.96 3.93
CA ASP A 37 -8.02 -3.27 3.65
C ASP A 37 -7.24 -3.98 2.54
N PHE A 38 -6.18 -3.32 2.07
CA PHE A 38 -5.28 -3.90 1.08
C PHE A 38 -3.83 -3.55 1.37
N ILE A 39 -2.93 -4.39 0.85
CA ILE A 39 -1.49 -4.23 0.98
C ILE A 39 -0.86 -3.99 -0.40
N VAL A 40 0.09 -3.05 -0.44
CA VAL A 40 0.81 -2.65 -1.64
C VAL A 40 2.31 -2.86 -1.41
N GLY A 41 2.91 -3.72 -2.21
CA GLY A 41 4.35 -3.97 -2.24
C GLY A 41 5.13 -2.86 -2.96
N ALA A 42 6.30 -2.55 -2.43
CA ALA A 42 7.24 -1.55 -2.93
C ALA A 42 8.67 -2.03 -2.68
N PRO A 43 9.13 -3.07 -3.40
CA PRO A 43 10.40 -3.72 -3.11
C PRO A 43 11.63 -2.81 -3.22
N GLY A 44 11.57 -1.77 -4.05
CA GLY A 44 12.78 -1.06 -4.47
C GLY A 44 13.77 -1.99 -5.19
N ASP A 45 14.78 -1.41 -5.83
CA ASP A 45 15.84 -2.21 -6.49
C ASP A 45 17.09 -2.36 -5.60
N LEU A 46 17.42 -1.35 -4.79
CA LEU A 46 18.64 -1.30 -3.97
C LEU A 46 18.40 -0.94 -2.49
N ASP A 47 17.16 -0.66 -2.13
CA ASP A 47 16.76 -0.27 -0.77
C ASP A 47 16.31 -1.49 0.05
N GLU A 48 15.90 -1.28 1.31
CA GLU A 48 15.34 -2.34 2.14
C GLU A 48 13.98 -2.86 1.65
N GLY A 49 13.31 -2.10 0.77
CA GLY A 49 11.96 -2.37 0.32
C GLY A 49 10.91 -2.09 1.39
N ALA A 50 9.65 -2.10 0.97
CA ALA A 50 8.53 -1.83 1.86
C ALA A 50 7.25 -2.53 1.39
N ALA A 51 6.33 -2.71 2.32
CA ALA A 51 4.92 -2.90 2.03
C ALA A 51 4.10 -1.84 2.76
N PHE A 52 2.98 -1.44 2.17
CA PHE A 52 2.09 -0.45 2.72
C PHE A 52 0.71 -1.06 2.91
N VAL A 53 0.22 -1.09 4.14
CA VAL A 53 -1.18 -1.42 4.42
C VAL A 53 -1.98 -0.13 4.28
N VAL A 54 -3.01 -0.14 3.46
CA VAL A 54 -3.92 0.98 3.24
C VAL A 54 -5.31 0.59 3.72
N PHE A 55 -5.86 1.39 4.63
CA PHE A 55 -7.17 1.09 5.17
C PHE A 55 -8.29 1.37 4.17
N GLY A 56 -9.22 0.42 4.07
CA GLY A 56 -10.39 0.46 3.21
C GLY A 56 -11.30 1.66 3.52
N ARG A 57 -12.06 2.11 2.51
CA ARG A 57 -13.00 3.23 2.67
C ARG A 57 -14.25 3.06 1.82
N THR A 58 -15.42 3.33 2.40
CA THR A 58 -16.72 3.34 1.69
C THR A 58 -17.00 4.68 1.00
N ASN A 59 -16.45 5.78 1.52
CA ASN A 59 -16.65 7.13 0.97
C ASN A 59 -15.62 7.51 -0.10
N GLY A 60 -14.93 6.53 -0.68
CA GLY A 60 -13.83 6.73 -1.61
C GLY A 60 -12.53 7.21 -0.96
N PHE A 61 -11.48 7.31 -1.76
CA PHE A 61 -10.15 7.74 -1.34
C PHE A 61 -9.86 9.19 -1.75
N THR A 62 -8.91 9.83 -1.08
CA THR A 62 -8.21 10.96 -1.71
C THR A 62 -7.29 10.41 -2.80
N SER A 63 -7.35 10.97 -4.00
CA SER A 63 -6.54 10.53 -5.14
C SER A 63 -5.80 11.72 -5.77
N PRO A 64 -4.46 11.64 -5.94
CA PRO A 64 -3.62 10.49 -5.61
C PRO A 64 -3.43 10.29 -4.10
N LEU A 65 -3.32 9.04 -3.67
CA LEU A 65 -2.83 8.67 -2.34
C LEU A 65 -1.32 8.52 -2.40
N ASN A 66 -0.58 9.36 -1.69
CA ASN A 66 0.86 9.17 -1.53
C ASN A 66 1.13 8.22 -0.35
N VAL A 67 1.95 7.19 -0.54
CA VAL A 67 2.28 6.22 0.52
C VAL A 67 2.98 6.85 1.72
N SER A 68 3.65 7.99 1.55
CA SER A 68 4.23 8.77 2.67
C SER A 68 3.19 9.49 3.53
N ALA A 69 1.94 9.63 3.06
CA ALA A 69 0.85 10.23 3.82
C ALA A 69 0.16 9.22 4.76
N LEU A 70 0.63 7.97 4.81
CA LEU A 70 0.13 6.96 5.74
C LEU A 70 0.59 7.28 7.17
N ASN A 71 -0.37 7.37 8.08
CA ASN A 71 -0.15 7.94 9.42
C ASN A 71 -0.79 7.14 10.56
N GLY A 72 -1.22 5.91 10.30
CA GLY A 72 -1.89 5.04 11.26
C GLY A 72 -3.41 5.20 11.32
N SER A 73 -3.99 6.31 10.82
CA SER A 73 -5.45 6.46 10.67
C SER A 73 -5.96 6.13 9.27
N ASN A 74 -5.07 6.01 8.29
CA ASN A 74 -5.37 5.68 6.89
C ASN A 74 -4.53 4.51 6.36
N GLY A 75 -3.78 3.84 7.23
CA GLY A 75 -2.83 2.79 6.91
C GLY A 75 -1.45 3.05 7.51
N PHE A 76 -0.48 2.19 7.20
CA PHE A 76 0.88 2.25 7.74
C PHE A 76 1.91 1.59 6.81
N LYS A 77 3.19 1.93 7.00
CA LYS A 77 4.35 1.33 6.32
C LYS A 77 4.90 0.16 7.15
N ILE A 78 5.25 -0.91 6.45
CA ILE A 78 6.10 -2.01 6.92
C ILE A 78 7.40 -1.90 6.12
N SER A 79 8.52 -1.63 6.80
CA SER A 79 9.84 -1.53 6.15
C SER A 79 10.55 -2.88 6.16
N GLY A 80 11.35 -3.15 5.13
CA GLY A 80 12.41 -4.14 5.25
C GLY A 80 13.48 -3.71 6.26
N GLU A 81 14.41 -4.61 6.58
CA GLU A 81 15.41 -4.38 7.62
C GLU A 81 16.75 -3.92 7.02
N ALA A 82 17.18 -4.52 5.91
CA ALA A 82 18.47 -4.25 5.29
C ALA A 82 18.34 -3.99 3.78
N ALA A 83 19.26 -3.19 3.25
CA ALA A 83 19.34 -2.94 1.81
C ALA A 83 19.44 -4.25 1.02
N ALA A 84 18.75 -4.31 -0.12
CA ALA A 84 18.62 -5.49 -0.98
C ALA A 84 17.85 -6.69 -0.36
N ASP A 85 17.10 -6.49 0.73
CA ASP A 85 16.08 -7.45 1.18
C ASP A 85 14.91 -7.54 0.20
N VAL A 86 14.69 -6.50 -0.61
CA VAL A 86 13.63 -6.44 -1.63
C VAL A 86 12.25 -6.68 -1.01
N PHE A 87 12.03 -6.19 0.22
CA PHE A 87 10.81 -6.47 0.99
C PHE A 87 9.56 -5.93 0.28
N GLY A 88 8.48 -6.73 0.23
CA GLY A 88 7.28 -6.36 -0.50
C GLY A 88 7.30 -6.72 -1.99
N TYR A 89 8.28 -7.52 -2.45
CA TYR A 89 8.29 -8.06 -3.82
C TYR A 89 7.04 -8.88 -4.17
N SER A 90 6.51 -9.61 -3.19
CA SER A 90 5.24 -10.32 -3.29
C SER A 90 4.42 -10.06 -2.04
N VAL A 91 3.13 -9.84 -2.24
CA VAL A 91 2.14 -9.78 -1.17
C VAL A 91 0.96 -10.65 -1.56
N ALA A 92 0.43 -11.40 -0.60
CA ALA A 92 -0.70 -12.28 -0.77
C ALA A 92 -1.68 -12.07 0.39
N ARG A 93 -2.96 -12.32 0.13
CA ARG A 93 -4.00 -12.30 1.14
C ARG A 93 -3.68 -13.33 2.23
N ALA A 94 -3.85 -12.94 3.49
CA ALA A 94 -3.73 -13.84 4.62
C ALA A 94 -5.03 -14.68 4.75
N GLY A 95 -5.07 -15.90 4.20
CA GLY A 95 -6.23 -16.82 4.23
C GLY A 95 -7.40 -16.36 3.34
N ASP A 96 -8.20 -17.22 2.72
CA ASP A 96 -8.79 -18.51 3.12
C ASP A 96 -8.48 -19.70 2.18
#